data_AF-A0A0C2IGZ2-F1
#
_entry.id   AF-A0A0C2IGZ2-F1
#
_cell.length_a   1.000
_cell.length_b   1.000
_cell.length_c   1.000
_cell.angle_alpha   90.00
_cell.angle_beta   90.00
_cell.angle_gamma   90.00
#
_symmetry.space_group_name_H-M   'P 1'
#
loop_
_entity.id
_entity.type
_entity.pdbx_description
1 polymer ?
#
loop_
_entity_poly.entity_id
_entity_poly.type
_entity_poly.pdbx_seq_one_letter_code
_entity_poly.pdbx_strand_id
1 'polypeptide(L)'
;MKELISIKRDRRAHAIKVLEGPLDNFRVAITTSMDIGRVRFALDGIVVDARLREQNTSPETLQALTDQRTPVVAGVFEMHDGTHALDWLLPQGAQQPIAPEPTQLRNEKTWSSLPRALRLAAAGGLIGAATLFLALQIKSAWSFPFLIVGALAMATLMFSLFQIAFSFSALWENFSRRRTLQLMASVMMKYCGAQAHGR
;
A
#
# COMPACT_ATOMS: atom_id res chain seq x y z
N MET A 1 2.15 26.88 1.46
CA MET A 1 1.04 25.89 1.45
C MET A 1 -0.04 26.37 0.47
N LYS A 2 -0.48 25.53 -0.47
CA LYS A 2 -1.40 25.94 -1.56
C LYS A 2 -2.88 25.72 -1.24
N GLU A 3 -3.24 24.55 -0.69
CA GLU A 3 -4.63 24.17 -0.49
C GLU A 3 -4.76 23.23 0.72
N LEU A 4 -5.85 23.36 1.48
CA LEU A 4 -6.19 22.51 2.61
C LEU A 4 -7.66 22.07 2.48
N ILE A 5 -7.91 20.76 2.45
CA ILE A 5 -9.25 20.19 2.29
C ILE A 5 -9.53 19.25 3.46
N SER A 6 -10.51 19.60 4.29
CA SER A 6 -10.91 18.76 5.42
C SER A 6 -11.63 17.48 4.99
N ILE A 7 -11.24 16.35 5.58
CA ILE A 7 -11.87 15.04 5.39
C ILE A 7 -12.77 14.73 6.59
N LYS A 8 -14.09 14.66 6.36
CA LYS A 8 -15.08 14.43 7.43
C LYS A 8 -15.25 12.97 7.84
N ARG A 9 -14.89 12.00 6.98
CA ARG A 9 -15.21 10.57 7.16
C ARG A 9 -14.06 9.66 6.74
N ASP A 10 -12.89 9.83 7.36
CA ASP A 10 -11.77 8.90 7.23
C ASP A 10 -11.19 8.62 8.63
N ARG A 11 -10.89 7.35 8.89
CA ARG A 11 -10.38 6.87 10.18
C ARG A 11 -8.88 7.13 10.36
N ARG A 12 -8.16 7.42 9.28
CA ARG A 12 -6.70 7.59 9.27
C ARG A 12 -6.31 9.05 9.01
N ALA A 13 -6.93 9.65 8.01
CA ALA A 13 -6.65 11.04 7.61
C ALA A 13 -7.77 11.99 8.05
N HIS A 14 -7.43 13.22 8.39
CA HIS A 14 -8.39 14.27 8.74
C HIS A 14 -8.38 15.43 7.74
N ALA A 15 -7.31 15.59 6.96
CA ALA A 15 -7.24 16.58 5.88
C ALA A 15 -6.33 16.13 4.73
N ILE A 16 -6.50 16.77 3.59
CA ILE A 16 -5.59 16.75 2.45
C ILE A 16 -4.93 18.11 2.36
N LYS A 17 -3.60 18.13 2.29
CA LYS A 17 -2.80 19.33 2.10
C LYS A 17 -2.12 19.26 0.75
N VAL A 18 -2.15 20.37 0.01
CA VAL A 18 -1.34 20.55 -1.20
C VAL A 18 -0.20 21.47 -0.85
N LEU A 19 1.01 20.92 -0.94
CA LEU A 19 2.26 21.60 -0.62
C LEU A 19 3.00 21.91 -1.91
N GLU A 20 3.72 23.02 -1.91
CA GLU A 20 4.56 23.43 -3.03
C GLU A 20 5.88 23.97 -2.51
N GLY A 21 6.97 23.55 -3.13
CA GLY A 21 8.30 24.01 -2.78
C GLY A 21 9.36 23.01 -3.21
N PRO A 22 10.64 23.30 -2.95
CA PRO A 22 11.69 22.31 -3.06
C PRO A 22 11.55 21.25 -1.95
N LEU A 23 12.11 20.06 -2.21
CA LEU A 23 12.30 19.03 -1.19
C LEU A 23 13.51 19.40 -0.33
N ASP A 24 13.33 19.47 0.98
CA ASP A 24 14.38 19.78 1.96
C ASP A 24 14.60 18.60 2.91
N ASN A 25 15.76 18.55 3.58
CA ASN A 25 16.04 17.60 4.67
C ASN A 25 15.72 16.13 4.35
N PHE A 26 15.99 15.70 3.11
CA PHE A 26 15.73 14.34 2.65
C PHE A 26 16.52 13.30 3.46
N ARG A 27 15.81 12.32 4.02
CA ARG A 27 16.36 11.22 4.82
C ARG A 27 15.73 9.91 4.40
N VAL A 28 16.56 8.95 4.03
CA VAL A 28 16.13 7.56 3.80
C VAL A 28 16.19 6.80 5.11
N ALA A 29 15.06 6.25 5.55
CA ALA A 29 15.05 5.34 6.69
C ALA A 29 15.51 3.96 6.19
N ILE A 30 16.69 3.53 6.63
CA ILE A 30 17.15 2.15 6.43
C ILE A 30 16.46 1.31 7.52
N THR A 31 15.31 0.71 7.20
CA THR A 31 14.69 -0.27 8.08
C THR A 31 15.38 -1.63 7.91
N THR A 32 15.59 -2.36 9.01
CA THR A 32 16.21 -3.69 9.04
C THR A 32 15.35 -4.79 8.40
N SER A 33 14.07 -4.52 8.13
CA SER A 33 13.21 -5.35 7.27
C SER A 33 13.47 -5.02 5.80
N MET A 34 13.22 -5.99 4.90
CA MET A 34 13.36 -5.87 3.43
C MET A 34 12.56 -4.71 2.78
N ASP A 35 11.93 -3.83 3.54
CA ASP A 35 11.28 -2.60 3.07
C ASP A 35 12.29 -1.45 2.98
N ILE A 36 13.26 -1.56 2.08
CA ILE A 36 13.93 -0.37 1.54
C ILE A 36 12.83 0.47 0.88
N GLY A 37 12.38 1.53 1.53
CA GLY A 37 11.20 2.21 1.00
C GLY A 37 10.58 3.31 1.84
N ARG A 38 11.01 3.58 3.08
CA ARG A 38 10.54 4.76 3.81
C ARG A 38 11.51 5.92 3.68
N VAL A 39 10.97 7.05 3.30
CA VAL A 39 11.72 8.30 3.17
C VAL A 39 10.96 9.38 3.91
N ARG A 40 11.72 10.26 4.57
CA ARG A 40 11.19 11.45 5.22
C ARG A 40 11.87 12.67 4.62
N PHE A 41 11.10 13.69 4.28
CA PHE A 41 11.62 14.96 3.80
C PHE A 41 10.76 16.10 4.34
N ALA A 42 11.25 17.32 4.25
CA ALA A 42 10.48 18.52 4.49
C ALA A 42 10.05 19.13 3.16
N LEU A 43 8.80 19.61 3.09
CA LEU A 43 8.27 20.34 1.95
C LEU A 43 7.44 21.48 2.50
N ASP A 44 7.77 22.72 2.13
CA ASP A 44 7.09 23.92 2.64
C ASP A 44 7.08 23.97 4.19
N GLY A 45 8.20 23.55 4.81
CA GLY A 45 8.35 23.48 6.27
C GLY A 45 7.62 22.32 6.97
N ILE A 46 6.89 21.48 6.22
CA ILE A 46 6.13 20.34 6.76
C ILE A 46 6.91 19.05 6.53
N VAL A 47 7.03 18.22 7.57
CA VAL A 47 7.68 16.91 7.50
C VAL A 47 6.71 15.90 6.88
N VAL A 48 7.11 15.32 5.75
CA VAL A 48 6.33 14.37 4.97
C VAL A 48 7.00 13.00 4.98
N ASP A 49 6.22 11.98 5.27
CA ASP A 49 6.59 10.57 5.21
C ASP A 49 6.12 9.97 3.87
N ALA A 50 7.07 9.48 3.08
CA ALA A 50 6.84 8.77 1.83
C ALA A 50 7.19 7.28 1.95
N ARG A 51 6.47 6.46 1.19
CA ARG A 51 6.64 5.00 1.11
C ARG A 51 6.90 4.62 -0.34
N LEU A 52 8.15 4.71 -0.77
CA LEU A 52 8.60 4.63 -2.17
C LEU A 52 7.96 3.49 -2.98
N ARG A 53 7.79 2.31 -2.38
CA ARG A 53 7.11 1.17 -2.99
C ARG A 53 5.64 1.42 -3.30
N GLU A 54 4.95 2.16 -2.43
CA GLU A 54 3.57 2.58 -2.66
C GLU A 54 3.49 3.66 -3.75
N GLN A 55 4.47 4.56 -3.85
CA GLN A 55 4.51 5.62 -4.88
C GLN A 55 5.20 5.22 -6.20
N ASN A 56 5.53 3.93 -6.38
CA ASN A 56 6.25 3.41 -7.57
C ASN A 56 7.50 4.23 -7.93
N THR A 57 8.26 4.65 -6.93
CA THR A 57 9.46 5.48 -7.14
C THR A 57 10.67 4.90 -6.43
N SER A 58 11.85 5.45 -6.71
CA SER A 58 13.11 5.02 -6.13
C SER A 58 13.69 6.13 -5.23
N PRO A 59 14.54 5.78 -4.24
CA PRO A 59 15.19 6.78 -3.40
C PRO A 59 16.02 7.77 -4.23
N GLU A 60 16.70 7.26 -5.27
CA GLU A 60 17.57 8.05 -6.14
C GLU A 60 16.80 9.11 -6.92
N THR A 61 15.56 8.80 -7.32
CA THR A 61 14.70 9.75 -8.04
C THR A 61 14.34 10.94 -7.17
N LEU A 62 13.92 10.69 -5.92
CA LEU A 62 13.59 11.78 -4.98
C LEU A 62 14.84 12.52 -4.50
N GLN A 63 15.96 11.81 -4.37
CA GLN A 63 17.24 12.43 -4.04
C GLN A 63 17.69 13.38 -5.16
N ALA A 64 17.57 12.99 -6.43
CA ALA A 64 17.90 13.86 -7.56
C ALA A 64 17.04 15.14 -7.59
N LEU A 65 15.74 15.04 -7.27
CA LEU A 65 14.86 16.20 -7.15
C LEU A 65 15.27 17.14 -6.01
N THR A 66 15.75 16.57 -4.91
CA THR A 66 16.28 17.31 -3.74
C THR A 66 17.58 18.02 -4.11
N ASP A 67 18.53 17.31 -4.74
CA ASP A 67 19.84 17.84 -5.12
C ASP A 67 19.71 18.97 -6.15
N GLN A 68 18.78 18.84 -7.10
CA GLN A 68 18.49 19.85 -8.12
C GLN A 68 17.61 21.00 -7.60
N ARG A 69 17.13 20.92 -6.34
CA ARG A 69 16.15 21.84 -5.75
C ARG A 69 14.95 22.07 -6.68
N THR A 70 14.52 21.02 -7.39
CA THR A 70 13.41 21.12 -8.31
C THR A 70 12.15 21.46 -7.50
N PRO A 71 11.42 22.53 -7.83
CA PRO A 71 10.15 22.81 -7.18
C PRO A 71 9.16 21.68 -7.50
N VAL A 72 8.48 21.17 -6.48
CA VAL A 72 7.48 20.10 -6.62
C VAL A 72 6.16 20.56 -6.03
N VAL A 73 5.07 20.04 -6.57
CA VAL A 73 3.73 20.13 -5.96
C VAL A 73 3.38 18.74 -5.44
N ALA A 74 3.00 18.61 -4.17
CA ALA A 74 2.67 17.32 -3.58
C ALA A 74 1.31 17.35 -2.89
N GLY A 75 0.55 16.27 -3.04
CA GLY A 75 -0.64 16.00 -2.25
C GLY A 75 -0.29 15.08 -1.09
N VAL A 76 -0.53 15.56 0.13
CA VAL A 76 -0.26 14.81 1.35
C VAL A 76 -1.54 14.64 2.17
N PHE A 77 -1.69 13.45 2.76
CA PHE A 77 -2.69 13.22 3.79
C PHE A 77 -2.16 13.68 5.13
N GLU A 78 -2.92 14.52 5.80
CA GLU A 78 -2.69 14.81 7.21
C GLU A 78 -3.44 13.77 8.05
N MET A 79 -2.67 13.00 8.80
CA MET A 79 -3.16 11.91 9.64
C MET A 79 -3.70 12.45 10.96
N HIS A 80 -4.54 11.67 11.65
CA HIS A 80 -5.07 12.05 12.98
C HIS A 80 -3.98 12.15 14.06
N ASP A 81 -2.84 11.50 13.87
CA ASP A 81 -1.67 11.60 14.77
C ASP A 81 -0.79 12.83 14.48
N GLY A 82 -1.19 13.68 13.53
CA GLY A 82 -0.46 14.88 13.13
C GLY A 82 0.67 14.64 12.13
N THR A 83 0.91 13.39 11.71
CA THR A 83 1.88 13.09 10.66
C THR A 83 1.33 13.38 9.27
N HIS A 84 2.22 13.63 8.30
CA HIS A 84 1.85 13.86 6.90
C HIS A 84 2.36 12.73 6.03
N ALA A 85 1.47 11.99 5.37
CA ALA A 85 1.85 10.93 4.44
C ALA A 85 1.72 11.39 3.00
N LEU A 86 2.75 11.14 2.19
CA LEU A 86 2.73 11.43 0.77
C LEU A 86 1.75 10.51 0.03
N ASP A 87 0.88 11.09 -0.79
CA ASP A 87 0.10 10.34 -1.79
C ASP A 87 0.74 10.51 -3.17
N TRP A 88 0.83 11.74 -3.68
CA TRP A 88 1.42 12.01 -5.00
C TRP A 88 2.35 13.22 -4.95
N LEU A 89 3.29 13.25 -5.89
CA LEU A 89 4.27 14.31 -6.07
C LEU A 89 4.45 14.60 -7.56
N LEU A 90 4.38 15.87 -7.94
CA LEU A 90 4.48 16.34 -9.31
C LEU A 90 5.65 17.33 -9.42
N PRO A 91 6.80 16.91 -9.97
CA PRO A 91 7.92 17.81 -10.22
C PRO A 91 7.55 18.86 -11.26
N GLN A 92 8.01 20.10 -11.08
CA GLN A 92 7.79 21.15 -12.06
C GLN A 92 8.41 20.77 -13.42
N GLY A 93 7.59 20.76 -14.47
CA GLY A 93 8.02 20.39 -15.82
C GLY A 93 7.93 18.90 -16.14
N ALA A 94 7.58 18.04 -15.18
CA ALA A 94 7.25 16.64 -15.45
C ALA A 94 5.85 16.51 -16.07
N GLN A 95 5.69 15.59 -17.02
CA GLN A 95 4.38 15.27 -17.60
C GLN A 95 3.58 14.27 -16.76
N GLN A 96 4.25 13.49 -15.91
CA GLN A 96 3.63 12.44 -15.11
C GLN A 96 3.94 12.65 -13.62
N PRO A 97 2.94 12.54 -12.74
CA PRO A 97 3.16 12.57 -11.30
C PRO A 97 3.79 11.26 -10.82
N ILE A 98 4.62 11.35 -9.79
CA ILE A 98 5.03 10.25 -8.95
C ILE A 98 3.85 9.95 -8.00
N ALA A 99 3.09 8.91 -8.28
CA ALA A 99 1.84 8.59 -7.58
C ALA A 99 1.66 7.07 -7.44
N PRO A 100 0.87 6.61 -6.45
CA PRO A 100 0.55 5.21 -6.29
C PRO A 100 -0.22 4.64 -7.48
N GLU A 101 -0.17 3.32 -7.60
CA GLU A 101 -1.03 2.63 -8.57
C GLU A 101 -2.51 3.02 -8.35
N PRO A 102 -3.26 3.28 -9.43
CA PRO A 102 -4.69 3.54 -9.36
C PRO A 102 -5.41 2.52 -8.49
N THR A 103 -6.31 2.98 -7.62
CA THR A 103 -7.06 2.13 -6.69
C THR A 103 -7.80 0.99 -7.43
N GLN A 104 -8.23 1.23 -8.68
CA GLN A 104 -8.88 0.22 -9.52
C GLN A 104 -7.94 -0.95 -9.83
N LEU A 105 -6.72 -0.68 -10.33
CA LEU A 105 -5.72 -1.70 -10.65
C LEU A 105 -5.28 -2.46 -9.38
N ARG A 106 -5.12 -1.77 -8.26
CA ARG A 106 -4.79 -2.41 -6.98
C ARG A 106 -5.90 -3.35 -6.49
N ASN A 107 -7.15 -2.92 -6.62
CA ASN A 107 -8.30 -3.77 -6.30
C ASN A 107 -8.39 -4.98 -7.23
N GLU A 108 -8.18 -4.80 -8.53
CA GLU A 108 -8.21 -5.88 -9.52
C GLU A 108 -7.15 -6.94 -9.25
N LYS A 109 -5.90 -6.55 -8.96
CA LYS A 109 -4.84 -7.48 -8.52
C LYS A 109 -5.23 -8.25 -7.26
N THR A 110 -5.88 -7.58 -6.30
CA THR A 110 -6.32 -8.22 -5.06
C THR A 110 -7.45 -9.21 -5.32
N TRP A 111 -8.43 -8.82 -6.16
CA TRP A 111 -9.55 -9.67 -6.56
C TRP A 111 -9.12 -10.88 -7.39
N SER A 112 -8.14 -10.74 -8.28
CA SER A 112 -7.65 -11.86 -9.09
C SER A 112 -6.86 -12.89 -8.27
N SER A 113 -6.28 -12.47 -7.15
CA SER A 113 -5.56 -13.37 -6.22
C SER A 113 -6.49 -14.18 -5.30
N LEU A 114 -7.68 -13.66 -5.00
CA LEU A 114 -8.63 -14.24 -4.04
C LEU A 114 -9.09 -15.67 -4.40
N PRO A 115 -9.49 -15.98 -5.65
CA PRO A 115 -9.93 -17.31 -6.04
C PRO A 115 -8.85 -18.37 -5.84
N ARG A 116 -7.58 -18.01 -6.10
CA ARG A 116 -6.45 -18.93 -5.90
C ARG A 116 -6.27 -19.26 -4.43
N ALA A 117 -6.32 -18.25 -3.56
CA ALA A 117 -6.24 -18.45 -2.12
C ALA A 117 -7.41 -19.32 -1.62
N LEU A 118 -8.65 -19.01 -2.02
CA LEU A 118 -9.84 -19.82 -1.69
C LEU A 118 -9.70 -21.29 -2.11
N ARG A 119 -9.22 -21.55 -3.33
CA ARG A 119 -8.97 -22.93 -3.81
C ARG A 119 -7.92 -23.63 -2.96
N LEU A 120 -6.83 -22.96 -2.60
CA LEU A 120 -5.78 -23.52 -1.73
C LEU A 120 -6.29 -23.78 -0.30
N ALA A 121 -7.12 -22.90 0.25
CA ALA A 121 -7.74 -23.11 1.56
C ALA A 121 -8.69 -24.30 1.54
N ALA A 122 -9.53 -24.43 0.51
CA ALA A 122 -10.44 -25.55 0.35
C ALA A 122 -9.70 -26.88 0.16
N ALA A 123 -8.69 -26.92 -0.72
CA ALA A 123 -7.90 -28.12 -0.94
C ALA A 123 -7.09 -28.51 0.30
N GLY A 124 -6.39 -27.56 0.94
CA GLY A 124 -5.64 -27.79 2.18
C GLY A 124 -6.55 -28.25 3.32
N GLY A 125 -7.74 -27.68 3.45
CA GLY A 125 -8.73 -28.08 4.45
C GLY A 125 -9.25 -29.50 4.23
N LEU A 126 -9.60 -29.87 2.99
CA LEU A 126 -10.06 -31.22 2.65
C LEU A 126 -8.97 -32.26 2.87
N ILE A 127 -7.73 -31.98 2.43
CA ILE A 127 -6.59 -32.89 2.62
C ILE A 127 -6.27 -33.03 4.12
N GLY A 128 -6.28 -31.93 4.87
CA GLY A 128 -6.07 -31.93 6.32
C GLY A 128 -7.12 -32.75 7.06
N ALA A 129 -8.40 -32.58 6.72
CA ALA A 129 -9.50 -33.35 7.32
C ALA A 129 -9.41 -34.84 6.99
N ALA A 130 -9.11 -35.20 5.74
CA ALA A 130 -8.99 -36.59 5.30
C ALA A 130 -7.79 -37.30 5.96
N THR A 131 -6.65 -36.62 6.04
CA THR A 131 -5.44 -37.18 6.67
C THR A 131 -5.58 -37.33 8.19
N LEU A 132 -6.23 -36.37 8.86
CA LEU A 132 -6.56 -36.50 10.29
C LEU A 132 -7.52 -37.67 10.53
N PHE A 133 -8.57 -37.80 9.72
CA PHE A 133 -9.51 -38.92 9.82
C PHE A 133 -8.80 -40.27 9.64
N LEU A 134 -7.94 -40.40 8.63
CA LEU A 134 -7.16 -41.61 8.38
C LEU A 134 -6.17 -41.91 9.53
N ALA A 135 -5.50 -40.89 10.04
CA ALA A 135 -4.57 -41.03 11.16
C ALA A 135 -5.26 -41.50 12.46
N LEU A 136 -6.52 -41.11 12.68
CA LEU A 136 -7.30 -41.53 13.84
C LEU A 136 -7.84 -42.98 13.70
N GLN A 137 -8.11 -43.44 12.49
CA GLN A 137 -8.64 -44.78 12.23
C GLN A 137 -7.55 -45.86 12.15
N ILE A 138 -6.32 -45.50 11.76
CA ILE A 138 -5.24 -46.46 11.49
C ILE A 138 -4.33 -46.59 12.73
N LYS A 139 -4.49 -47.68 13.50
CA LYS A 139 -3.62 -48.05 14.64
C LYS A 139 -2.29 -48.72 14.22
N SER A 140 -1.66 -48.24 13.14
CA SER A 140 -0.44 -48.84 12.56
C SER A 140 0.66 -47.78 12.38
N ALA A 141 1.91 -48.21 12.18
CA ALA A 141 3.08 -47.36 11.91
C ALA A 141 2.89 -46.41 10.70
N TRP A 142 1.89 -46.68 9.86
CA TRP A 142 1.45 -45.81 8.76
C TRP A 142 0.77 -44.51 9.21
N SER A 143 0.44 -44.33 10.49
CA SER A 143 -0.11 -43.08 11.01
C SER A 143 0.88 -41.90 10.90
N PHE A 144 2.18 -42.17 11.02
CA PHE A 144 3.22 -41.15 10.99
C PHE A 144 3.31 -40.36 9.65
N PRO A 145 3.38 -41.00 8.46
CA PRO A 145 3.35 -40.26 7.20
C PRO A 145 2.03 -39.48 6.99
N PHE A 146 0.88 -39.98 7.46
CA PHE A 146 -0.38 -39.22 7.39
C PHE A 146 -0.36 -37.97 8.28
N LEU A 147 0.30 -38.03 9.44
CA LEU A 147 0.51 -36.84 10.29
C LEU A 147 1.40 -35.79 9.61
N ILE A 148 2.44 -36.20 8.88
CA ILE A 148 3.27 -35.26 8.11
C ILE A 148 2.46 -34.56 7.01
N VAL A 149 1.67 -35.32 6.25
CA VAL A 149 0.80 -34.75 5.21
C VAL A 149 -0.26 -33.83 5.83
N GLY A 150 -0.85 -34.22 6.97
CA GLY A 150 -1.78 -33.40 7.72
C GLY A 150 -1.17 -32.09 8.24
N ALA A 151 0.07 -32.14 8.74
CA ALA A 151 0.80 -30.95 9.17
C ALA A 151 1.08 -29.99 7.99
N LEU A 152 1.49 -30.52 6.84
CA LEU A 152 1.71 -29.72 5.63
C LEU A 152 0.39 -29.12 5.10
N ALA A 153 -0.70 -29.88 5.15
CA ALA A 153 -2.04 -29.41 4.79
C ALA A 153 -2.51 -28.28 5.73
N MET A 154 -2.23 -28.37 7.04
CA MET A 154 -2.52 -27.29 7.98
C MET A 154 -1.66 -26.04 7.75
N ALA A 155 -0.37 -26.20 7.44
CA ALA A 155 0.50 -25.07 7.12
C ALA A 155 0.01 -24.30 5.88
N THR A 156 -0.38 -25.03 4.82
CA THR A 156 -0.96 -24.43 3.60
C THR A 156 -2.32 -23.77 3.86
N LEU A 157 -3.16 -24.38 4.70
CA LEU A 157 -4.43 -23.79 5.13
C LEU A 157 -4.22 -22.49 5.91
N MET A 158 -3.32 -22.48 6.90
CA MET A 158 -3.01 -21.27 7.67
C MET A 158 -2.48 -20.16 6.77
N PHE A 159 -1.53 -20.47 5.89
CA PHE A 159 -0.99 -19.51 4.93
C PHE A 159 -2.08 -18.93 4.03
N SER A 160 -3.00 -19.77 3.55
CA SER A 160 -4.12 -19.31 2.72
C SER A 160 -5.11 -18.45 3.51
N LEU A 161 -5.46 -18.82 4.74
CA LEU A 161 -6.30 -17.99 5.61
C LEU A 161 -5.67 -16.63 5.88
N PHE A 162 -4.36 -16.58 6.12
CA PHE A 162 -3.64 -15.32 6.23
C PHE A 162 -3.78 -14.49 4.96
N GLN A 163 -3.56 -15.06 3.78
CA GLN A 163 -3.74 -14.33 2.51
C GLN A 163 -5.16 -13.82 2.32
N ILE A 164 -6.18 -14.63 2.63
CA ILE A 164 -7.59 -14.24 2.53
C ILE A 164 -7.88 -13.08 3.49
N ALA A 165 -7.43 -13.16 4.73
CA ALA A 165 -7.62 -12.11 5.73
C ALA A 165 -6.95 -10.80 5.30
N PHE A 166 -5.70 -10.86 4.82
CA PHE A 166 -4.99 -9.68 4.32
C PHE A 166 -5.68 -9.06 3.10
N SER A 167 -6.10 -9.87 2.12
CA SER A 167 -6.82 -9.39 0.94
C SER A 167 -8.15 -8.75 1.29
N PHE A 168 -8.91 -9.36 2.22
CA PHE A 168 -10.18 -8.80 2.68
C PHE A 168 -9.97 -7.49 3.43
N SER A 169 -8.95 -7.41 4.30
CA SER A 169 -8.58 -6.18 4.99
C SER A 169 -8.18 -5.07 4.02
N ALA A 170 -7.39 -5.38 3.00
CA ALA A 170 -6.95 -4.40 1.99
C ALA A 170 -8.13 -3.89 1.15
N LEU A 171 -9.01 -4.79 0.70
CA LEU A 171 -10.23 -4.44 -0.03
C LEU A 171 -11.17 -3.59 0.83
N TRP A 172 -11.36 -3.98 2.10
CA TRP A 172 -12.18 -3.25 3.05
C TRP A 172 -11.63 -1.85 3.32
N GLU A 173 -10.31 -1.72 3.50
CA GLU A 173 -9.68 -0.43 3.69
C GLU A 173 -9.91 0.48 2.47
N ASN A 174 -9.63 -0.03 1.26
CA ASN A 174 -9.86 0.72 0.02
C ASN A 174 -11.32 1.11 -0.18
N PHE A 175 -12.25 0.22 0.17
CA PHE A 175 -13.68 0.50 0.09
C PHE A 175 -14.09 1.58 1.09
N SER A 176 -13.65 1.47 2.34
CA SER A 176 -13.96 2.43 3.40
C SER A 176 -13.40 3.83 3.11
N ARG A 177 -12.23 3.91 2.47
CA ARG A 177 -11.53 5.16 2.13
C ARG A 177 -11.79 5.64 0.70
N ARG A 178 -12.68 4.98 -0.05
CA ARG A 178 -12.90 5.24 -1.48
C ARG A 178 -13.16 6.72 -1.77
N ARG A 179 -14.00 7.39 -0.96
CA ARG A 179 -14.34 8.81 -1.15
C ARG A 179 -13.11 9.71 -0.95
N THR A 180 -12.32 9.45 0.07
CA THR A 180 -11.10 10.21 0.37
C THR A 180 -10.06 10.04 -0.75
N LEU A 181 -9.84 8.81 -1.21
CA LEU A 181 -8.91 8.51 -2.31
C LEU A 181 -9.37 9.12 -3.63
N GLN A 182 -10.67 9.09 -3.92
CA GLN A 182 -11.23 9.77 -5.10
C GLN A 182 -11.06 11.28 -5.01
N LEU A 183 -11.24 11.87 -3.83
CA LEU A 183 -11.01 13.30 -3.63
C LEU A 183 -9.53 13.65 -3.84
N MET A 184 -8.61 12.89 -3.26
CA MET A 184 -7.16 13.06 -3.49
C MET A 184 -6.80 12.93 -4.99
N ALA A 185 -7.34 11.93 -5.68
CA ALA A 185 -7.14 11.76 -7.12
C ALA A 185 -7.69 12.95 -7.93
N SER A 186 -8.84 13.50 -7.54
CA SER A 186 -9.40 14.68 -8.21
C SER A 186 -8.51 15.92 -8.03
N VAL A 187 -7.93 16.10 -6.85
CA VAL A 187 -6.94 17.15 -6.57
C VAL A 187 -5.69 16.94 -7.41
N MET A 188 -5.14 15.72 -7.46
CA MET A 188 -4.00 15.39 -8.33
C MET A 188 -4.27 15.78 -9.79
N MET A 189 -5.43 15.39 -10.33
CA MET A 189 -5.81 15.69 -11.72
C MET A 189 -5.94 17.19 -11.98
N LYS A 190 -6.47 17.96 -11.02
CA LYS A 190 -6.54 19.44 -11.09
C LYS A 190 -5.14 20.04 -11.26
N TYR A 191 -4.15 19.59 -10.49
CA TYR A 191 -2.79 20.12 -10.57
C TYR A 191 -2.00 19.60 -11.79
N CYS A 192 -2.22 18.34 -12.20
CA CYS A 192 -1.64 17.81 -13.44
C CYS A 192 -2.16 18.56 -14.68
N GLY A 193 -3.47 18.83 -14.74
CA GLY A 193 -4.08 19.57 -15.84
C GLY A 193 -3.62 21.03 -15.90
N ALA A 194 -3.47 21.68 -14.74
CA ALA A 194 -2.98 23.06 -14.66
C ALA A 194 -1.52 23.21 -15.13
N GLN A 195 -0.65 22.25 -14.79
CA GLN A 195 0.74 22.26 -15.29
C GLN A 195 0.85 22.00 -16.80
N ALA A 196 -0.08 21.24 -17.38
CA ALA A 196 -0.10 21.00 -18.83
C ALA A 196 -0.46 22.25 -19.66
N HIS A 197 -1.23 23.18 -19.09
CA HIS A 197 -1.69 24.41 -19.76
C HIS A 197 -0.81 25.65 -19.46
N GLY A 198 0.17 25.52 -18.56
CA GLY A 198 1.15 26.57 -18.23
C GLY A 198 2.39 26.58 -19.12
N ARG A 199 2.34 25.91 -20.29
CA ARG A 199 3.33 25.93 -21.36
C ARG A 199 2.72 26.58 -22.59
#